data_AF-A0A378IGC1-F1
#
_entry.id   AF-A0A378IGC1-F1
#
_cell.length_a   1.000
_cell.length_b   1.000
_cell.length_c   1.000
_cell.angle_alpha   90.00
_cell.angle_beta   90.00
_cell.angle_gamma   90.00
#
_symmetry.space_group_name_H-M   'P 1'
#
loop_
_entity.id
_entity.type
_entity.pdbx_description
1 polymer ?
#
loop_
_entity_poly.entity_id
_entity_poly.type
_entity_poly.pdbx_seq_one_letter_code
_entity_poly.pdbx_strand_id
1 'polypeptide(L)'
;MPELSAPNSTITSHSDMINDKLKEQNAKADQERFMLELFAFLQRKNDLLLQQQFEQLQASLKDIAQDCGYQDLPTALNLAKNARGQTALVKALQDQEFGLANTLLNSGAQYDDQARAEFDIAIDSERGRQALANHTIRSPSSYTPSDPQKLHVVKEYGLVLGVEMTSKDGTPSQRAHIGPAYSLMTKSVADYSKTCTNQPVKDDFKQIANAFNFTNNVSKFQSSHPTGTPEAGKELSKRIQAGEVTTVPVSCKGHAMGLSFAPVANDPNKTYLVFTNRGEGAEKSGKFGTQIYEVDKRDVTPEFINKMMNGHFKGNSHDEIMGNIQRVTKGKEPICHIEQSPQKYDNCSIANARSNIQGILFCQEANRKGGFDKVNKEEVKERYKDFSDDMKSKKVQELAKAITKDPENSDLKALAQGYLDKPGSKFKHHLESVVSEEPSVRMKSP
;
A
#
# COMPACT_ATOMS: atom_id res chain seq x y z
N MET A 1 40.18 -51.94 -8.26
CA MET A 1 39.35 -50.92 -8.93
C MET A 1 37.93 -51.04 -8.40
N PRO A 2 37.45 -50.11 -7.57
CA PRO A 2 36.03 -49.96 -7.29
C PRO A 2 35.39 -49.02 -8.32
N GLU A 3 34.19 -49.38 -8.80
CA GLU A 3 33.39 -48.61 -9.75
C GLU A 3 32.98 -47.24 -9.18
N LEU A 4 33.16 -46.20 -10.00
CA LEU A 4 32.60 -44.87 -9.77
C LEU A 4 31.19 -44.83 -10.37
N SER A 5 30.17 -44.85 -9.54
CA SER A 5 28.80 -44.51 -9.93
C SER A 5 28.64 -43.00 -10.08
N ALA A 6 28.27 -42.54 -11.27
CA ALA A 6 28.00 -41.14 -11.60
C ALA A 6 26.73 -40.60 -10.91
N PRO A 7 26.67 -39.31 -10.57
CA PRO A 7 25.50 -38.69 -9.96
C PRO A 7 24.35 -38.56 -10.96
N ASN A 8 23.14 -38.96 -10.54
CA ASN A 8 21.90 -38.74 -11.30
C ASN A 8 21.68 -37.24 -11.54
N SER A 9 21.77 -36.83 -12.81
CA SER A 9 21.40 -35.49 -13.26
C SER A 9 19.88 -35.43 -13.47
N THR A 10 19.19 -34.68 -12.61
CA THR A 10 17.76 -34.34 -12.80
C THR A 10 17.66 -33.22 -13.84
N ILE A 11 17.73 -33.57 -15.13
CA ILE A 11 17.34 -32.64 -16.21
C ILE A 11 15.82 -32.68 -16.30
N THR A 12 15.14 -31.67 -15.74
CA THR A 12 13.69 -31.47 -15.92
C THR A 12 13.40 -31.24 -17.41
N SER A 13 12.53 -32.05 -18.00
CA SER A 13 12.23 -31.96 -19.43
C SER A 13 11.37 -30.73 -19.73
N HIS A 14 11.46 -30.19 -20.95
CA HIS A 14 10.66 -29.04 -21.37
C HIS A 14 9.14 -29.33 -21.33
N SER A 15 8.75 -30.59 -21.52
CA SER A 15 7.38 -31.08 -21.33
C SER A 15 6.91 -31.05 -19.87
N ASP A 16 7.79 -31.35 -18.91
CA ASP A 16 7.46 -31.26 -17.48
C ASP A 16 7.24 -29.79 -17.08
N MET A 17 8.09 -28.88 -17.59
CA MET A 17 7.91 -27.44 -17.37
C MET A 17 6.60 -26.88 -17.97
N ILE A 18 6.16 -27.40 -19.12
CA ILE A 18 4.90 -26.97 -19.76
C ILE A 18 3.70 -27.52 -18.98
N ASN A 19 3.76 -28.78 -18.55
CA ASN A 19 2.72 -29.39 -17.73
C ASN A 19 2.60 -28.74 -16.34
N ASP A 20 3.72 -28.38 -15.72
CA ASP A 20 3.73 -27.67 -14.44
C ASP A 20 3.15 -26.26 -14.58
N LYS A 21 3.48 -25.54 -15.67
CA LYS A 21 2.87 -24.24 -15.97
C LYS A 21 1.36 -24.33 -16.23
N LEU A 22 0.90 -25.35 -16.94
CA LEU A 22 -0.53 -25.57 -17.19
C LEU A 22 -1.28 -25.92 -15.89
N LYS A 23 -0.70 -26.75 -15.02
CA LYS A 23 -1.25 -27.04 -13.69
C LYS A 23 -1.31 -25.79 -12.82
N GLU A 24 -0.26 -24.97 -12.83
CA GLU A 24 -0.21 -23.72 -12.07
C GLU A 24 -1.24 -22.70 -12.59
N GLN A 25 -1.45 -22.63 -13.91
CA GLN A 25 -2.48 -21.78 -14.52
C GLN A 25 -3.90 -22.23 -14.18
N ASN A 26 -4.17 -23.55 -14.25
CA ASN A 26 -5.48 -24.09 -13.88
C ASN A 26 -5.77 -23.85 -12.39
N ALA A 27 -4.80 -24.08 -11.52
CA ALA A 27 -4.95 -23.82 -10.09
C ALA A 27 -5.23 -22.34 -9.77
N LYS A 28 -4.62 -21.39 -10.52
CA LYS A 28 -4.93 -19.96 -10.38
C LYS A 28 -6.33 -19.62 -10.87
N ALA A 29 -6.77 -20.21 -11.98
CA ALA A 29 -8.12 -20.01 -12.50
C ALA A 29 -9.18 -20.53 -11.52
N ASP A 30 -8.95 -21.70 -10.90
CA ASP A 30 -9.86 -22.28 -9.90
C ASP A 30 -9.90 -21.44 -8.62
N GLN A 31 -8.78 -20.88 -8.17
CA GLN A 31 -8.73 -19.93 -7.04
C GLN A 31 -9.55 -18.67 -7.31
N GLU A 32 -9.35 -18.04 -8.47
CA GLU A 32 -10.09 -16.83 -8.86
C GLU A 32 -11.57 -17.12 -9.03
N ARG A 33 -11.92 -18.25 -9.65
CA ARG A 33 -13.30 -18.70 -9.80
C ARG A 33 -13.97 -18.91 -8.45
N PHE A 34 -13.33 -19.64 -7.53
CA PHE A 34 -13.84 -19.83 -6.18
C PHE A 34 -14.11 -18.49 -5.48
N MET A 35 -13.17 -17.56 -5.54
CA MET A 35 -13.32 -16.23 -4.93
C MET A 35 -14.50 -15.46 -5.53
N LEU A 36 -14.65 -15.44 -6.85
CA LEU A 36 -15.75 -14.77 -7.53
C LEU A 36 -17.12 -15.39 -7.18
N GLU A 37 -17.22 -16.71 -7.21
CA GLU A 37 -18.44 -17.43 -6.86
C GLU A 37 -18.82 -17.24 -5.39
N LEU A 38 -17.84 -17.32 -4.48
CA LEU A 38 -17.99 -17.07 -3.05
C LEU A 38 -18.56 -15.67 -2.78
N PHE A 39 -17.93 -14.62 -3.31
CA PHE A 39 -18.40 -13.24 -3.08
C PHE A 39 -19.76 -12.99 -3.72
N ALA A 40 -20.00 -13.49 -4.93
CA ALA A 40 -21.31 -13.35 -5.57
C ALA A 40 -22.42 -14.10 -4.82
N PHE A 41 -22.10 -15.27 -4.25
CA PHE A 41 -23.02 -16.04 -3.41
C PHE A 41 -23.37 -15.26 -2.13
N LEU A 42 -22.36 -14.79 -1.41
CA LEU A 42 -22.54 -14.05 -0.16
C LEU A 42 -23.31 -12.75 -0.36
N GLN A 43 -23.05 -12.02 -1.45
CA GLN A 43 -23.82 -10.83 -1.83
C GLN A 43 -25.29 -11.14 -2.13
N ARG A 44 -25.58 -12.24 -2.85
CA ARG A 44 -26.96 -12.67 -3.15
C ARG A 44 -27.72 -13.17 -1.93
N LYS A 45 -27.01 -13.65 -0.91
CA LYS A 45 -27.58 -14.19 0.31
C LYS A 45 -27.43 -13.24 1.51
N ASN A 46 -27.31 -11.94 1.25
CA ASN A 46 -27.16 -10.93 2.31
C ASN A 46 -28.28 -10.99 3.35
N ASP A 47 -29.52 -11.26 2.92
CA ASP A 47 -30.66 -11.44 3.83
C ASP A 47 -30.53 -12.66 4.75
N LEU A 48 -29.92 -13.76 4.27
CA LEU A 48 -29.64 -14.94 5.10
C LEU A 48 -28.48 -14.70 6.08
N LEU A 49 -27.48 -13.90 5.68
CA LEU A 49 -26.41 -13.44 6.57
C LEU A 49 -27.00 -12.60 7.72
N LEU A 50 -27.95 -11.72 7.40
CA LEU A 50 -28.66 -10.88 8.38
C LEU A 50 -29.57 -11.70 9.30
N GLN A 51 -30.18 -12.78 8.79
CA GLN A 51 -31.05 -13.69 9.55
C GLN A 51 -30.31 -14.81 10.28
N GLN A 52 -28.97 -14.83 10.23
CA GLN A 52 -28.13 -15.83 10.91
C GLN A 52 -28.44 -17.29 10.53
N GLN A 53 -28.94 -17.55 9.32
CA GLN A 53 -29.25 -18.90 8.83
C GLN A 53 -28.00 -19.60 8.27
N PHE A 54 -26.99 -19.76 9.12
CA PHE A 54 -25.64 -20.19 8.74
C PHE A 54 -25.55 -21.62 8.21
N GLU A 55 -26.37 -22.54 8.69
CA GLU A 55 -26.33 -23.95 8.25
C GLU A 55 -26.71 -24.10 6.77
N GLN A 56 -27.68 -23.32 6.29
CA GLN A 56 -28.08 -23.32 4.88
C GLN A 56 -27.02 -22.69 3.98
N LEU A 57 -26.30 -21.68 4.49
CA LEU A 57 -25.17 -21.06 3.80
C LEU A 57 -23.99 -22.03 3.68
N GLN A 58 -23.67 -22.78 4.74
CA GLN A 58 -22.53 -23.69 4.76
C GLN A 58 -22.66 -24.85 3.77
N ALA A 59 -23.85 -25.39 3.55
CA ALA A 59 -24.06 -26.46 2.57
C ALA A 59 -23.69 -25.99 1.16
N SER A 60 -24.28 -24.89 0.70
CA SER A 60 -23.98 -24.34 -0.65
C SER A 60 -22.54 -23.85 -0.80
N LEU A 61 -21.90 -23.35 0.27
CA LEU A 61 -20.50 -22.97 0.21
C LEU A 61 -19.56 -24.17 0.05
N LYS A 62 -19.91 -25.33 0.65
CA LYS A 62 -19.15 -26.57 0.45
C LYS A 62 -19.24 -27.06 -0.99
N ASP A 63 -20.43 -26.97 -1.60
CA ASP A 63 -20.62 -27.34 -3.00
C ASP A 63 -19.74 -26.47 -3.92
N ILE A 64 -19.72 -25.15 -3.71
CA ILE A 64 -18.84 -24.22 -4.46
C ILE A 64 -17.36 -24.59 -4.29
N ALA A 65 -16.92 -24.94 -3.08
CA ALA A 65 -15.54 -25.33 -2.82
C ALA A 65 -15.17 -26.62 -3.58
N GLN A 66 -16.04 -27.63 -3.54
CA GLN A 66 -15.83 -28.90 -4.25
C GLN A 66 -15.85 -28.72 -5.77
N ASP A 67 -16.75 -27.89 -6.29
CA ASP A 67 -16.83 -27.55 -7.72
C ASP A 67 -15.58 -26.82 -8.24
N CYS A 68 -14.85 -26.16 -7.34
CA CYS A 68 -13.56 -25.52 -7.62
C CYS A 68 -12.34 -26.39 -7.26
N GLY A 69 -12.56 -27.70 -7.01
CA GLY A 69 -11.48 -28.66 -6.80
C GLY A 69 -10.86 -28.71 -5.40
N TYR A 70 -11.50 -28.08 -4.41
CA TYR A 70 -11.05 -28.15 -3.01
C TYR A 70 -11.67 -29.34 -2.28
N GLN A 71 -10.89 -29.93 -1.36
CA GLN A 71 -11.34 -31.07 -0.54
C GLN A 71 -12.45 -30.66 0.44
N ASP A 72 -12.37 -29.46 0.98
CA ASP A 72 -13.35 -28.89 1.89
C ASP A 72 -13.33 -27.36 1.87
N LEU A 73 -14.39 -26.77 2.42
CA LEU A 73 -14.58 -25.32 2.49
C LEU A 73 -13.48 -24.61 3.33
N PRO A 74 -13.08 -25.08 4.52
CA PRO A 74 -11.98 -24.46 5.26
C PRO A 74 -10.68 -24.38 4.45
N THR A 75 -10.32 -25.44 3.74
CA THR A 75 -9.13 -25.47 2.88
C THR A 75 -9.25 -24.44 1.76
N ALA A 76 -10.42 -24.37 1.10
CA ALA A 76 -10.67 -23.36 0.08
C ALA A 76 -10.54 -21.92 0.63
N LEU A 77 -11.17 -21.64 1.78
CA LEU A 77 -11.16 -20.31 2.39
C LEU A 77 -9.77 -19.81 2.80
N ASN A 78 -8.86 -20.72 3.16
CA ASN A 78 -7.52 -20.39 3.63
C ASN A 78 -6.45 -20.43 2.53
N LEU A 79 -6.67 -21.17 1.43
CA LEU A 79 -5.71 -21.29 0.33
C LEU A 79 -6.08 -20.48 -0.91
N ALA A 80 -7.38 -20.28 -1.18
CA ALA A 80 -7.81 -19.53 -2.36
C ALA A 80 -7.46 -18.06 -2.21
N LYS A 81 -6.83 -17.51 -3.24
CA LYS A 81 -6.38 -16.12 -3.29
C LYS A 81 -6.88 -15.46 -4.56
N ASN A 82 -7.28 -14.20 -4.47
CA ASN A 82 -7.57 -13.39 -5.66
C ASN A 82 -6.28 -13.04 -6.42
N ALA A 83 -6.42 -12.32 -7.54
CA ALA A 83 -5.28 -11.84 -8.36
C ALA A 83 -4.24 -10.98 -7.59
N ARG A 84 -4.59 -10.51 -6.39
CA ARG A 84 -3.73 -9.72 -5.48
C ARG A 84 -3.13 -10.56 -4.35
N GLY A 85 -3.33 -11.87 -4.35
CA GLY A 85 -2.81 -12.77 -3.32
C GLY A 85 -3.61 -12.77 -2.02
N GLN A 86 -4.83 -12.22 -2.01
CA GLN A 86 -5.63 -12.05 -0.80
C GLN A 86 -6.65 -13.18 -0.65
N THR A 87 -6.76 -13.73 0.56
CA THR A 87 -7.85 -14.65 0.91
C THR A 87 -9.19 -13.90 1.05
N ALA A 88 -10.29 -14.64 1.10
CA ALA A 88 -11.62 -14.06 1.31
C ALA A 88 -11.71 -13.26 2.61
N LEU A 89 -11.06 -13.75 3.68
CA LEU A 89 -11.05 -13.06 4.98
C LEU A 89 -10.28 -11.74 4.91
N VAL A 90 -9.10 -11.72 4.28
CA VAL A 90 -8.32 -10.49 4.07
C VAL A 90 -9.18 -9.44 3.34
N LYS A 91 -9.83 -9.83 2.24
CA LYS A 91 -10.66 -8.91 1.46
C LYS A 91 -11.86 -8.40 2.25
N ALA A 92 -12.54 -9.27 3.01
CA ALA A 92 -13.68 -8.86 3.85
C ALA A 92 -13.27 -7.87 4.95
N LEU A 93 -12.12 -8.08 5.59
CA LEU A 93 -11.56 -7.15 6.59
C LEU A 93 -11.18 -5.82 5.96
N GLN A 94 -10.52 -5.86 4.79
CA GLN A 94 -10.13 -4.68 4.03
C GLN A 94 -11.33 -3.82 3.65
N ASP A 95 -12.41 -4.46 3.21
CA ASP A 95 -13.68 -3.82 2.87
C ASP A 95 -14.51 -3.41 4.11
N GLN A 96 -13.99 -3.66 5.32
CA GLN A 96 -14.65 -3.41 6.60
C GLN A 96 -16.02 -4.10 6.70
N GLU A 97 -16.20 -5.24 6.01
CA GLU A 97 -17.42 -6.05 6.03
C GLU A 97 -17.36 -7.08 7.16
N PHE A 98 -17.39 -6.59 8.41
CA PHE A 98 -17.14 -7.43 9.60
C PHE A 98 -18.14 -8.57 9.79
N GLY A 99 -19.40 -8.40 9.38
CA GLY A 99 -20.39 -9.48 9.41
C GLY A 99 -20.04 -10.62 8.44
N LEU A 100 -19.54 -10.26 7.25
CA LEU A 100 -19.02 -11.23 6.30
C LEU A 100 -17.74 -11.89 6.84
N ALA A 101 -16.79 -11.10 7.35
CA ALA A 101 -15.56 -11.63 7.96
C ALA A 101 -15.88 -12.65 9.07
N ASN A 102 -16.85 -12.37 9.93
CA ASN A 102 -17.32 -13.31 10.95
C ASN A 102 -17.94 -14.58 10.38
N THR A 103 -18.70 -14.45 9.29
CA THR A 103 -19.27 -15.61 8.58
C THR A 103 -18.17 -16.51 8.03
N LEU A 104 -17.12 -15.92 7.43
CA LEU A 104 -15.97 -16.65 6.90
C LEU A 104 -15.21 -17.37 8.03
N LEU A 105 -14.97 -16.69 9.16
CA LEU A 105 -14.35 -17.28 10.36
C LEU A 105 -15.16 -18.47 10.90
N ASN A 106 -16.49 -18.32 11.03
CA ASN A 106 -17.39 -19.39 11.45
C ASN A 106 -17.47 -20.55 10.44
N SER A 107 -17.05 -20.31 9.19
CA SER A 107 -17.01 -21.31 8.12
C SER A 107 -15.62 -21.95 7.96
N GLY A 108 -14.66 -21.62 8.84
CA GLY A 108 -13.34 -22.25 8.89
C GLY A 108 -12.19 -21.41 8.31
N ALA A 109 -12.44 -20.16 7.89
CA ALA A 109 -11.35 -19.24 7.59
C ALA A 109 -10.54 -18.95 8.86
N GLN A 110 -9.24 -18.72 8.71
CA GLN A 110 -8.33 -18.44 9.81
C GLN A 110 -7.61 -17.12 9.59
N TYR A 111 -7.24 -16.47 10.69
CA TYR A 111 -6.35 -15.33 10.66
C TYR A 111 -4.93 -15.80 10.32
N ASP A 112 -4.53 -15.68 9.06
CA ASP A 112 -3.12 -15.72 8.66
C ASP A 112 -2.43 -14.37 8.97
N ASP A 113 -1.15 -14.21 8.61
CA ASP A 113 -0.40 -12.98 8.87
C ASP A 113 -1.01 -11.75 8.17
N GLN A 114 -1.51 -11.93 6.95
CA GLN A 114 -2.11 -10.84 6.18
C GLN A 114 -3.47 -10.44 6.77
N ALA A 115 -4.29 -11.41 7.17
CA ALA A 115 -5.58 -11.18 7.81
C ALA A 115 -5.41 -10.55 9.19
N ARG A 116 -4.38 -10.92 9.97
CA ARG A 116 -4.04 -10.23 11.23
C ARG A 116 -3.69 -8.77 11.00
N ALA A 117 -2.85 -8.48 10.01
CA ALA A 117 -2.47 -7.11 9.69
C ALA A 117 -3.63 -6.28 9.15
N GLU A 118 -4.52 -6.89 8.36
CA GLU A 118 -5.70 -6.18 7.87
C GLU A 118 -6.73 -5.98 8.97
N PHE A 119 -6.88 -6.94 9.88
CA PHE A 119 -7.71 -6.79 11.08
C PHE A 119 -7.27 -5.57 11.90
N ASP A 120 -5.97 -5.47 12.22
CA ASP A 120 -5.38 -4.33 12.96
C ASP A 120 -5.71 -2.98 12.31
N ILE A 121 -5.62 -2.89 10.98
CA ILE A 121 -5.96 -1.68 10.23
C ILE A 121 -7.47 -1.42 10.20
N ALA A 122 -8.27 -2.45 9.95
CA ALA A 122 -9.71 -2.34 9.77
C ALA A 122 -10.42 -1.96 11.08
N ILE A 123 -9.97 -2.49 12.23
CA ILE A 123 -10.62 -2.21 13.52
C ILE A 123 -10.46 -0.75 13.99
N ASP A 124 -9.51 0.01 13.43
CA ASP A 124 -9.35 1.44 13.72
C ASP A 124 -10.43 2.30 13.03
N SER A 125 -11.21 1.75 12.09
CA SER A 125 -12.38 2.44 11.56
C SER A 125 -13.53 2.58 12.57
N GLU A 126 -14.48 3.49 12.36
CA GLU A 126 -15.68 3.59 13.20
C GLU A 126 -16.48 2.29 13.21
N ARG A 127 -16.67 1.70 12.01
CA ARG A 127 -17.37 0.43 11.86
C ARG A 127 -16.62 -0.71 12.54
N GLY A 128 -15.29 -0.70 12.49
CA GLY A 128 -14.44 -1.68 13.15
C GLY A 128 -14.53 -1.63 14.67
N ARG A 129 -14.45 -0.43 15.25
CA ARG A 129 -14.66 -0.23 16.69
C ARG A 129 -16.05 -0.67 17.14
N GLN A 130 -17.08 -0.35 16.37
CA GLN A 130 -18.44 -0.80 16.64
C GLN A 130 -18.59 -2.33 16.52
N ALA A 131 -17.98 -2.94 15.50
CA ALA A 131 -18.01 -4.39 15.31
C ALA A 131 -17.34 -5.14 16.46
N LEU A 132 -16.26 -4.59 17.02
CA LEU A 132 -15.62 -5.11 18.24
C LEU A 132 -16.52 -4.95 19.47
N ALA A 133 -17.07 -3.74 19.68
CA ALA A 133 -17.92 -3.45 20.83
C ALA A 133 -19.19 -4.31 20.87
N ASN A 134 -19.77 -4.60 19.71
CA ASN A 134 -20.97 -5.41 19.57
C ASN A 134 -20.67 -6.91 19.31
N HIS A 135 -19.41 -7.33 19.43
CA HIS A 135 -18.97 -8.71 19.18
C HIS A 135 -19.38 -9.29 17.81
N THR A 136 -19.56 -8.42 16.80
CA THR A 136 -19.78 -8.85 15.41
C THR A 136 -18.56 -9.58 14.87
N ILE A 137 -17.37 -9.16 15.28
CA ILE A 137 -16.11 -9.85 14.99
C ILE A 137 -15.32 -9.99 16.29
N ARG A 138 -14.51 -11.06 16.38
CA ARG A 138 -13.62 -11.31 17.52
C ARG A 138 -12.18 -11.11 17.10
N SER A 139 -11.39 -10.55 18.02
CA SER A 139 -9.94 -10.44 17.84
C SER A 139 -9.29 -11.81 17.69
N PRO A 140 -8.23 -11.93 16.86
CA PRO A 140 -7.41 -13.12 16.83
C PRO A 140 -6.83 -13.41 18.22
N SER A 141 -6.63 -14.69 18.55
CA SER A 141 -6.24 -15.15 19.89
C SER A 141 -4.91 -14.55 20.40
N SER A 142 -4.00 -14.21 19.48
CA SER A 142 -2.68 -13.62 19.75
C SER A 142 -2.56 -12.19 19.24
N TYR A 143 -3.66 -11.44 19.25
CA TYR A 143 -3.69 -10.09 18.70
C TYR A 143 -2.93 -9.09 19.59
N THR A 144 -1.91 -8.48 19.00
CA THR A 144 -1.21 -7.32 19.56
C THR A 144 -1.45 -6.13 18.63
N PRO A 145 -2.11 -5.05 19.09
CA PRO A 145 -2.30 -3.85 18.28
C PRO A 145 -0.97 -3.21 17.89
N SER A 146 -0.90 -2.65 16.68
CA SER A 146 0.24 -1.83 16.27
C SER A 146 0.37 -0.57 17.13
N ASP A 147 1.61 -0.07 17.27
CA ASP A 147 1.84 1.28 17.82
C ASP A 147 1.15 2.32 16.91
N PRO A 148 0.30 3.20 17.45
CA PRO A 148 -0.46 4.16 16.65
C PRO A 148 0.42 5.26 16.01
N GLN A 149 1.64 5.46 16.47
CA GLN A 149 2.54 6.53 16.02
C GLN A 149 3.76 6.01 15.27
N LYS A 150 4.09 4.72 15.41
CA LYS A 150 5.32 4.15 14.85
C LYS A 150 5.05 2.93 13.99
N LEU A 151 5.88 2.76 12.98
CA LEU A 151 5.88 1.54 12.19
C LEU A 151 6.65 0.45 12.95
N HIS A 152 6.19 -0.79 12.83
CA HIS A 152 7.02 -1.94 13.15
C HIS A 152 8.30 -1.91 12.29
N VAL A 153 9.43 -2.37 12.84
CA VAL A 153 10.73 -2.30 12.16
C VAL A 153 10.70 -2.92 10.77
N VAL A 154 10.07 -4.10 10.60
CA VAL A 154 9.97 -4.72 9.28
C VAL A 154 9.16 -3.90 8.27
N LYS A 155 8.20 -3.11 8.71
CA LYS A 155 7.42 -2.20 7.86
C LYS A 155 8.22 -0.97 7.45
N GLU A 156 9.06 -0.43 8.35
CA GLU A 156 9.92 0.73 8.06
C GLU A 156 10.84 0.51 6.85
N TYR A 157 11.38 -0.72 6.72
CA TYR A 157 12.22 -1.12 5.60
C TYR A 157 11.41 -1.70 4.44
N GLY A 158 10.50 -2.64 4.75
CA GLY A 158 9.72 -3.39 3.76
C GLY A 158 8.91 -2.51 2.83
N LEU A 159 8.27 -1.45 3.34
CA LEU A 159 7.46 -0.55 2.52
C LEU A 159 8.28 0.24 1.48
N VAL A 160 9.49 0.67 1.87
CA VAL A 160 10.37 1.53 1.04
C VAL A 160 11.16 0.70 0.04
N LEU A 161 11.74 -0.41 0.51
CA LEU A 161 12.56 -1.33 -0.28
C LEU A 161 11.71 -2.34 -1.07
N GLY A 162 10.41 -2.42 -0.74
CA GLY A 162 9.44 -3.35 -1.31
C GLY A 162 9.70 -4.81 -0.92
N VAL A 163 10.45 -5.08 0.15
CA VAL A 163 10.83 -6.45 0.55
C VAL A 163 9.68 -7.07 1.33
N GLU A 164 9.06 -8.11 0.78
CA GLU A 164 7.99 -8.86 1.43
C GLU A 164 8.56 -9.91 2.38
N MET A 165 8.15 -9.86 3.64
CA MET A 165 8.45 -10.86 4.65
C MET A 165 7.46 -10.75 5.80
N THR A 166 7.41 -11.78 6.64
CA THR A 166 6.77 -11.73 7.95
C THR A 166 7.86 -11.76 9.02
N SER A 167 7.78 -10.84 9.98
CA SER A 167 8.57 -10.84 11.21
C SER A 167 8.29 -12.09 12.05
N LYS A 168 9.20 -12.44 12.96
CA LYS A 168 9.01 -13.55 13.92
C LYS A 168 7.75 -13.42 14.77
N ASP A 169 7.30 -12.20 15.03
CA ASP A 169 6.08 -11.91 15.80
C ASP A 169 4.79 -11.99 14.96
N GLY A 170 4.88 -12.35 13.67
CA GLY A 170 3.75 -12.41 12.76
C GLY A 170 3.43 -11.10 12.05
N THR A 171 4.21 -10.03 12.26
CA THR A 171 3.99 -8.74 11.59
C THR A 171 4.49 -8.78 10.14
N PRO A 172 3.63 -8.59 9.12
CA PRO A 172 4.10 -8.49 7.74
C PRO A 172 4.79 -7.16 7.48
N SER A 173 5.80 -7.16 6.62
CA SER A 173 6.57 -5.98 6.22
C SER A 173 5.82 -5.07 5.23
N GLN A 174 4.81 -5.64 4.57
CA GLN A 174 3.88 -4.91 3.72
C GLN A 174 2.68 -4.46 4.55
N ARG A 175 1.95 -3.47 4.05
CA ARG A 175 0.77 -2.87 4.70
C ARG A 175 1.07 -2.04 5.95
N ALA A 176 0.52 -0.84 6.06
CA ALA A 176 0.66 -0.03 7.26
C ALA A 176 -0.49 0.95 7.43
N HIS A 177 -0.72 1.34 8.69
CA HIS A 177 -1.55 2.48 9.02
C HIS A 177 -1.06 3.77 8.36
N ILE A 178 -2.00 4.67 8.09
CA ILE A 178 -1.77 5.91 7.32
C ILE A 178 -0.78 6.84 8.03
N GLY A 179 -0.97 7.12 9.32
CA GLY A 179 -0.17 8.09 10.07
C GLY A 179 1.32 7.74 10.10
N PRO A 180 1.70 6.54 10.59
CA PRO A 180 3.11 6.13 10.61
C PRO A 180 3.74 6.07 9.22
N ALA A 181 3.01 5.59 8.20
CA ALA A 181 3.51 5.56 6.81
C ALA A 181 3.70 6.98 6.23
N TYR A 182 2.75 7.88 6.50
CA TYR A 182 2.84 9.27 6.05
C TYR A 182 3.96 10.03 6.78
N SER A 183 4.22 9.71 8.05
CA SER A 183 5.37 10.24 8.80
C SER A 183 6.71 9.77 8.20
N LEU A 184 6.81 8.51 7.78
CA LEU A 184 7.98 7.99 7.06
C LEU A 184 8.21 8.75 5.74
N MET A 185 7.16 9.02 4.97
CA MET A 185 7.25 9.85 3.76
C MET A 185 7.67 11.29 4.08
N THR A 186 7.07 11.88 5.11
CA THR A 186 7.38 13.25 5.56
C THR A 186 8.85 13.40 5.88
N LYS A 187 9.43 12.46 6.64
CA LYS A 187 10.87 12.41 6.92
C LYS A 187 11.70 12.28 5.65
N SER A 188 11.34 11.34 4.77
CA SER A 188 12.10 11.05 3.55
C SER A 188 12.17 12.26 2.61
N VAL A 189 11.06 12.96 2.40
CA VAL A 189 11.00 14.19 1.58
C VAL A 189 11.78 15.32 2.25
N ALA A 190 11.64 15.49 3.57
CA ALA A 190 12.40 16.50 4.31
C ALA A 190 13.92 16.28 4.20
N ASP A 191 14.38 15.05 4.34
CA ASP A 191 15.80 14.72 4.24
C ASP A 191 16.34 14.90 2.82
N TYR A 192 15.57 14.55 1.79
CA TYR A 192 15.95 14.84 0.41
C TYR A 192 16.01 16.36 0.15
N SER A 193 15.04 17.13 0.64
CA SER A 193 15.01 18.60 0.46
C SER A 193 16.23 19.31 1.06
N LYS A 194 16.85 18.75 2.11
CA LYS A 194 18.08 19.27 2.73
C LYS A 194 19.35 18.91 1.97
N THR A 195 19.35 17.77 1.28
CA THR A 195 20.52 17.21 0.60
C THR A 195 20.55 17.53 -0.89
N CYS A 196 19.41 17.85 -1.50
CA CYS A 196 19.32 18.31 -2.88
C CYS A 196 19.95 19.70 -3.05
N THR A 197 20.89 19.81 -3.99
CA THR A 197 21.63 21.04 -4.29
C THR A 197 21.24 21.67 -5.63
N ASN A 198 20.68 20.88 -6.56
CA ASN A 198 20.37 21.31 -7.93
C ASN A 198 19.14 22.22 -7.97
N GLN A 199 19.24 23.36 -8.65
CA GLN A 199 18.08 24.22 -8.94
C GLN A 199 17.45 23.86 -10.29
N PRO A 200 16.12 23.95 -10.45
CA PRO A 200 15.10 24.42 -9.48
C PRO A 200 14.64 23.33 -8.48
N VAL A 201 15.20 22.12 -8.56
CA VAL A 201 14.75 20.91 -7.83
C VAL A 201 14.77 21.12 -6.32
N LYS A 202 15.79 21.79 -5.79
CA LYS A 202 15.92 22.14 -4.38
C LYS A 202 14.71 22.93 -3.87
N ASP A 203 14.29 23.95 -4.60
CA ASP A 203 13.16 24.80 -4.20
C ASP A 203 11.82 24.06 -4.36
N ASP A 204 11.70 23.21 -5.38
CA ASP A 204 10.54 22.33 -5.56
C ASP A 204 10.36 21.39 -4.36
N PHE A 205 11.42 20.68 -3.99
CA PHE A 205 11.38 19.74 -2.85
C PHE A 205 11.28 20.44 -1.50
N LYS A 206 11.75 21.69 -1.36
CA LYS A 206 11.50 22.50 -0.16
C LYS A 206 10.00 22.78 0.02
N GLN A 207 9.28 23.10 -1.06
CA GLN A 207 7.83 23.29 -1.03
C GLN A 207 7.08 21.99 -0.72
N ILE A 208 7.49 20.88 -1.36
CA ILE A 208 6.89 19.56 -1.12
C ILE A 208 7.15 19.12 0.33
N ALA A 209 8.37 19.29 0.86
CA ALA A 209 8.69 19.00 2.25
C ALA A 209 7.84 19.83 3.23
N ASN A 210 7.64 21.12 2.94
CA ASN A 210 6.76 21.97 3.74
C ASN A 210 5.31 21.41 3.72
N ALA A 211 4.78 21.06 2.54
CA ALA A 211 3.44 20.48 2.40
C ALA A 211 3.25 19.21 3.24
N PHE A 212 4.20 18.26 3.17
CA PHE A 212 4.16 17.03 3.97
C PHE A 212 4.20 17.33 5.46
N ASN A 213 5.14 18.17 5.92
CA ASN A 213 5.27 18.54 7.34
C ASN A 213 4.02 19.24 7.87
N PHE A 214 3.50 20.24 7.15
CA PHE A 214 2.29 20.95 7.53
C PHE A 214 1.12 19.98 7.69
N THR A 215 0.92 19.13 6.69
CA THR A 215 -0.18 18.15 6.68
C THR A 215 -0.05 17.14 7.81
N ASN A 216 1.15 16.61 8.05
CA ASN A 216 1.39 15.67 9.15
C ASN A 216 1.06 16.31 10.51
N ASN A 217 1.44 17.58 10.70
CA ASN A 217 1.20 18.32 11.94
C ASN A 217 -0.28 18.62 12.20
N VAL A 218 -1.04 19.02 11.16
CA VAL A 218 -2.45 19.40 11.34
C VAL A 218 -3.39 18.19 11.36
N SER A 219 -3.10 17.16 10.56
CA SER A 219 -3.96 15.97 10.47
C SER A 219 -3.90 15.07 11.71
N LYS A 220 -2.76 15.06 12.41
CA LYS A 220 -2.54 14.34 13.68
C LYS A 220 -3.05 12.89 13.62
N PHE A 221 -2.67 12.16 12.58
CA PHE A 221 -3.07 10.75 12.50
C PHE A 221 -2.55 9.96 13.70
N GLN A 222 -3.45 9.20 14.33
CA GLN A 222 -3.12 8.08 15.20
C GLN A 222 -3.60 6.83 14.47
N SER A 223 -2.69 5.90 14.18
CA SER A 223 -2.96 4.79 13.26
C SER A 223 -3.51 5.34 11.93
N SER A 224 -4.76 5.03 11.58
CA SER A 224 -5.44 5.49 10.36
C SER A 224 -6.57 6.48 10.63
N HIS A 225 -6.71 6.93 11.89
CA HIS A 225 -7.68 7.92 12.32
C HIS A 225 -7.05 9.34 12.35
N PRO A 226 -7.53 10.30 11.53
CA PRO A 226 -7.04 11.68 11.54
C PRO A 226 -7.64 12.48 12.72
N THR A 227 -7.01 12.40 13.89
CA THR A 227 -7.52 13.04 15.13
C THR A 227 -7.54 14.57 15.10
N GLY A 228 -6.89 15.20 14.11
CA GLY A 228 -6.94 16.64 13.90
C GLY A 228 -8.20 17.13 13.19
N THR A 229 -9.12 16.23 12.80
CA THR A 229 -10.37 16.61 12.12
C THR A 229 -11.45 17.02 13.13
N PRO A 230 -12.29 18.04 12.80
CA PRO A 230 -12.43 18.71 11.51
C PRO A 230 -11.49 19.90 11.25
N GLU A 231 -10.73 20.39 12.24
CA GLU A 231 -9.88 21.60 12.12
C GLU A 231 -8.81 21.46 11.03
N ALA A 232 -8.23 20.28 10.86
CA ALA A 232 -7.26 19.96 9.81
C ALA A 232 -7.80 20.33 8.41
N GLY A 233 -9.09 20.05 8.14
CA GLY A 233 -9.71 20.41 6.86
C GLY A 233 -9.75 21.92 6.62
N LYS A 234 -9.96 22.73 7.67
CA LYS A 234 -9.94 24.20 7.57
C LYS A 234 -8.54 24.71 7.24
N GLU A 235 -7.53 24.22 7.96
CA GLU A 235 -6.13 24.63 7.77
C GLU A 235 -5.59 24.24 6.40
N LEU A 236 -5.85 23.01 5.95
CA LEU A 236 -5.44 22.53 4.64
C LEU A 236 -6.18 23.26 3.52
N SER A 237 -7.49 23.47 3.65
CA SER A 237 -8.27 24.27 2.69
C SER A 237 -7.70 25.69 2.58
N LYS A 238 -7.38 26.34 3.71
CA LYS A 238 -6.80 27.69 3.74
C LYS A 238 -5.44 27.74 3.03
N ARG A 239 -4.59 26.73 3.26
CA ARG A 239 -3.29 26.58 2.59
C ARG A 239 -3.45 26.49 1.05
N ILE A 240 -4.43 25.73 0.58
CA ILE A 240 -4.77 25.62 -0.85
C ILE A 240 -5.28 26.96 -1.40
N GLN A 241 -6.16 27.65 -0.67
CA GLN A 241 -6.64 28.99 -1.05
C GLN A 241 -5.47 29.97 -1.23
N ALA A 242 -4.49 29.93 -0.32
CA ALA A 242 -3.27 30.74 -0.36
C ALA A 242 -2.31 30.39 -1.53
N GLY A 243 -2.61 29.35 -2.32
CA GLY A 243 -1.76 28.94 -3.44
C GLY A 243 -0.50 28.19 -3.03
N GLU A 244 -0.49 27.59 -1.84
CA GLU A 244 0.63 26.78 -1.39
C GLU A 244 0.44 25.31 -1.78
N VAL A 245 1.54 24.65 -2.16
CA VAL A 245 1.54 23.20 -2.34
C VAL A 245 1.04 22.53 -1.05
N THR A 246 0.06 21.65 -1.22
CA THR A 246 -0.62 20.97 -0.12
C THR A 246 -0.79 19.52 -0.48
N THR A 247 -0.35 18.62 0.38
CA THR A 247 -0.57 17.18 0.23
C THR A 247 -1.72 16.77 1.15
N VAL A 248 -2.42 15.70 0.83
CA VAL A 248 -3.53 15.17 1.65
C VAL A 248 -3.38 13.65 1.67
N PRO A 249 -3.17 13.03 2.84
CA PRO A 249 -3.25 11.58 2.95
C PRO A 249 -4.70 11.17 2.68
N VAL A 250 -4.89 10.28 1.71
CA VAL A 250 -6.21 9.78 1.33
C VAL A 250 -6.20 8.27 1.39
N SER A 251 -7.29 7.73 1.88
CA SER A 251 -7.53 6.29 1.85
C SER A 251 -9.01 6.00 1.61
N CYS A 252 -9.30 4.85 1.03
CA CYS A 252 -10.60 4.19 1.14
C CYS A 252 -10.40 2.88 1.92
N LYS A 253 -11.48 2.14 2.20
CA LYS A 253 -11.51 0.79 2.77
C LYS A 253 -10.23 -0.02 2.47
N GLY A 254 -9.26 0.08 3.38
CA GLY A 254 -7.95 -0.52 3.23
C GLY A 254 -7.20 -0.23 1.92
N HIS A 255 -7.19 0.98 1.38
CA HIS A 255 -6.30 1.37 0.30
C HIS A 255 -5.87 2.80 0.48
N ALA A 256 -4.57 3.06 0.39
CA ALA A 256 -4.04 4.41 0.43
C ALA A 256 -3.83 4.94 -0.99
N MET A 257 -4.20 6.20 -1.22
CA MET A 257 -4.07 6.92 -2.49
C MET A 257 -3.28 8.21 -2.24
N GLY A 258 -2.79 8.83 -3.32
CA GLY A 258 -2.18 10.15 -3.26
C GLY A 258 -3.18 11.22 -3.66
N LEU A 259 -3.26 12.29 -2.87
CA LEU A 259 -3.95 13.53 -3.27
C LEU A 259 -3.05 14.71 -2.91
N SER A 260 -2.88 15.64 -3.84
CA SER A 260 -2.22 16.91 -3.60
C SER A 260 -2.84 18.02 -4.41
N PHE A 261 -2.50 19.24 -4.01
CA PHE A 261 -2.88 20.48 -4.64
C PHE A 261 -1.62 21.29 -4.92
N ALA A 262 -1.52 21.82 -6.14
CA ALA A 262 -0.46 22.74 -6.54
C ALA A 262 -1.09 24.02 -7.12
N PRO A 263 -0.47 25.19 -6.96
CA PRO A 263 -0.98 26.43 -7.56
C PRO A 263 -0.97 26.35 -9.09
N VAL A 264 -1.89 27.05 -9.74
CA VAL A 264 -1.83 27.32 -11.19
C VAL A 264 -1.17 28.69 -11.39
N ALA A 265 -0.08 28.75 -12.13
CA ALA A 265 0.57 30.02 -12.43
C ALA A 265 -0.39 30.94 -13.20
N ASN A 266 -0.41 32.22 -12.82
CA ASN A 266 -1.21 33.27 -13.44
C ASN A 266 -2.74 33.13 -13.30
N ASP A 267 -3.25 32.16 -12.52
CA ASP A 267 -4.66 32.12 -12.12
C ASP A 267 -4.79 31.89 -10.59
N PRO A 268 -5.01 32.96 -9.81
CA PRO A 268 -5.11 32.85 -8.35
C PRO A 268 -6.37 32.10 -7.89
N ASN A 269 -7.37 31.89 -8.76
CA ASN A 269 -8.62 31.19 -8.43
C ASN A 269 -8.54 29.69 -8.71
N LYS A 270 -7.48 29.22 -9.37
CA LYS A 270 -7.31 27.82 -9.75
C LYS A 270 -6.22 27.11 -8.98
N THR A 271 -6.39 25.79 -8.86
CA THR A 271 -5.37 24.88 -8.35
C THR A 271 -5.37 23.60 -9.19
N TYR A 272 -4.21 23.00 -9.36
CA TYR A 272 -4.12 21.65 -9.88
C TYR A 272 -4.44 20.66 -8.77
N LEU A 273 -5.44 19.80 -8.99
CA LEU A 273 -5.70 18.62 -8.18
C LEU A 273 -4.91 17.44 -8.77
N VAL A 274 -3.99 16.89 -7.98
CA VAL A 274 -3.10 15.79 -8.36
C VAL A 274 -3.54 14.54 -7.61
N PHE A 275 -4.19 13.60 -8.30
CA PHE A 275 -4.68 12.35 -7.72
C PHE A 275 -3.88 11.15 -8.24
N THR A 276 -3.42 10.29 -7.35
CA THR A 276 -2.61 9.12 -7.68
C THR A 276 -3.24 7.85 -7.13
N ASN A 277 -3.53 6.91 -8.03
CA ASN A 277 -3.89 5.55 -7.67
C ASN A 277 -3.19 4.54 -8.58
N ARG A 278 -2.33 3.71 -8.00
CA ARG A 278 -1.66 2.59 -8.67
C ARG A 278 -2.12 1.22 -8.14
N GLY A 279 -3.10 1.21 -7.24
CA GLY A 279 -3.61 0.03 -6.53
C GLY A 279 -5.05 -0.33 -6.93
N GLU A 280 -5.88 -0.69 -5.95
CA GLU A 280 -7.27 -1.11 -6.19
C GLU A 280 -8.14 0.02 -6.73
N GLY A 281 -9.05 -0.34 -7.63
CA GLY A 281 -9.93 0.59 -8.35
C GLY A 281 -9.35 1.11 -9.67
N ALA A 282 -8.02 1.25 -9.79
CA ALA A 282 -7.40 1.72 -11.03
C ALA A 282 -7.59 0.74 -12.20
N GLU A 283 -7.65 -0.56 -11.93
CA GLU A 283 -7.88 -1.64 -12.89
C GLU A 283 -9.14 -1.44 -13.73
N LYS A 284 -10.25 -1.03 -13.09
CA LYS A 284 -11.54 -0.81 -13.76
C LYS A 284 -11.46 0.23 -14.89
N SER A 285 -10.55 1.20 -14.73
CA SER A 285 -10.36 2.29 -15.68
C SER A 285 -9.19 2.05 -16.64
N GLY A 286 -8.31 1.09 -16.35
CA GLY A 286 -7.01 0.93 -17.01
C GLY A 286 -6.01 2.08 -16.79
N LYS A 287 -6.40 3.16 -16.09
CA LYS A 287 -5.61 4.39 -15.91
C LYS A 287 -4.82 4.34 -14.60
N PHE A 288 -3.77 3.51 -14.55
CA PHE A 288 -2.85 3.46 -13.41
C PHE A 288 -1.92 4.68 -13.38
N GLY A 289 -1.75 5.26 -12.19
CA GLY A 289 -0.80 6.33 -11.97
C GLY A 289 -1.45 7.62 -11.52
N THR A 290 -0.98 8.74 -12.07
CA THR A 290 -1.36 10.08 -11.60
C THR A 290 -2.21 10.81 -12.63
N GLN A 291 -3.31 11.40 -12.17
CA GLN A 291 -4.23 12.21 -12.95
C GLN A 291 -4.20 13.63 -12.38
N ILE A 292 -4.04 14.61 -13.25
CA ILE A 292 -3.95 16.02 -12.88
C ILE A 292 -5.13 16.75 -13.50
N TYR A 293 -5.88 17.45 -12.66
CA TYR A 293 -7.04 18.25 -13.05
C TYR A 293 -6.79 19.71 -12.71
N GLU A 294 -7.35 20.62 -13.48
CA GLU A 294 -7.46 22.02 -13.07
C GLU A 294 -8.85 22.28 -12.47
N VAL A 295 -8.89 22.74 -11.23
CA VAL A 295 -10.13 22.94 -10.49
C VAL A 295 -10.20 24.34 -9.89
N ASP A 296 -11.42 24.81 -9.59
CA ASP A 296 -11.60 26.07 -8.86
C ASP A 296 -11.24 25.85 -7.39
N LYS A 297 -10.43 26.73 -6.82
CA LYS A 297 -10.07 26.65 -5.40
C LYS A 297 -11.31 26.71 -4.50
N ARG A 298 -12.37 27.42 -4.91
CA ARG A 298 -13.63 27.52 -4.14
C ARG A 298 -14.35 26.18 -3.99
N ASP A 299 -14.12 25.23 -4.90
CA ASP A 299 -14.69 23.89 -4.84
C ASP A 299 -13.90 22.98 -3.85
N VAL A 300 -12.70 23.39 -3.45
CA VAL A 300 -11.85 22.66 -2.49
C VAL A 300 -12.14 23.16 -1.07
N THR A 301 -13.22 22.66 -0.47
CA THR A 301 -13.72 23.10 0.84
C THR A 301 -13.14 22.28 2.01
N PRO A 302 -13.24 22.78 3.26
CA PRO A 302 -12.87 22.01 4.45
C PRO A 302 -13.60 20.66 4.56
N GLU A 303 -14.88 20.60 4.17
CA GLU A 303 -15.69 19.38 4.19
C GLU A 303 -15.18 18.36 3.18
N PHE A 304 -14.80 18.82 1.98
CA PHE A 304 -14.16 17.96 0.99
C PHE A 304 -12.85 17.39 1.55
N ILE A 305 -11.95 18.23 2.07
CA ILE A 305 -10.66 17.78 2.60
C ILE A 305 -10.85 16.79 3.77
N ASN A 306 -11.75 17.08 4.70
CA ASN A 306 -12.06 16.19 5.82
C ASN A 306 -12.62 14.84 5.35
N LYS A 307 -13.49 14.82 4.32
CA LYS A 307 -13.99 13.56 3.73
C LYS A 307 -12.88 12.73 3.12
N MET A 308 -11.94 13.37 2.42
CA MET A 308 -10.82 12.66 1.80
C MET A 308 -9.86 12.06 2.85
N MET A 309 -9.53 12.81 3.91
CA MET A 309 -8.66 12.31 4.99
C MET A 309 -9.31 11.21 5.84
N ASN A 310 -10.63 11.30 6.05
CA ASN A 310 -11.38 10.35 6.86
C ASN A 310 -11.81 9.09 6.10
N GLY A 311 -11.39 8.91 4.84
CA GLY A 311 -11.98 7.87 3.99
C GLY A 311 -11.89 6.46 4.57
N HIS A 312 -10.73 5.99 5.04
CA HIS A 312 -10.66 4.70 5.75
C HIS A 312 -11.42 4.72 7.09
N PHE A 313 -11.24 5.76 7.91
CA PHE A 313 -11.86 5.84 9.24
C PHE A 313 -13.40 5.76 9.18
N LYS A 314 -14.01 6.40 8.17
CA LYS A 314 -15.45 6.39 7.89
C LYS A 314 -15.91 5.22 7.02
N GLY A 315 -14.99 4.38 6.54
CA GLY A 315 -15.30 3.23 5.70
C GLY A 315 -15.75 3.58 4.28
N ASN A 316 -15.31 4.72 3.73
CA ASN A 316 -15.62 5.11 2.36
C ASN A 316 -14.99 4.12 1.38
N SER A 317 -15.76 3.70 0.38
CA SER A 317 -15.33 2.91 -0.77
C SER A 317 -14.49 3.73 -1.75
N HIS A 318 -13.81 3.03 -2.67
CA HIS A 318 -13.11 3.68 -3.78
C HIS A 318 -14.06 4.56 -4.62
N ASP A 319 -15.26 4.05 -4.94
CA ASP A 319 -16.22 4.76 -5.79
C ASP A 319 -16.74 6.04 -5.10
N GLU A 320 -16.91 6.03 -3.78
CA GLU A 320 -17.23 7.24 -3.01
C GLU A 320 -16.10 8.27 -3.01
N ILE A 321 -14.84 7.83 -2.88
CA ILE A 321 -13.67 8.69 -3.02
C ILE A 321 -13.61 9.31 -4.42
N MET A 322 -13.84 8.50 -5.46
CA MET A 322 -13.88 9.00 -6.84
C MET A 322 -15.06 9.95 -7.07
N GLY A 323 -16.23 9.69 -6.47
CA GLY A 323 -17.37 10.61 -6.50
C GLY A 323 -17.07 11.95 -5.84
N ASN A 324 -16.28 11.97 -4.76
CA ASN A 324 -15.78 13.22 -4.16
C ASN A 324 -14.89 14.00 -5.14
N ILE A 325 -13.96 13.32 -5.82
CA ILE A 325 -13.09 13.94 -6.82
C ILE A 325 -13.90 14.45 -8.01
N GLN A 326 -14.88 13.67 -8.49
CA GLN A 326 -15.74 14.05 -9.62
C GLN A 326 -16.53 15.34 -9.33
N ARG A 327 -16.97 15.53 -8.07
CA ARG A 327 -17.67 16.76 -7.67
C ARG A 327 -16.78 18.00 -7.77
N VAL A 328 -15.54 17.91 -7.28
CA VAL A 328 -14.58 19.04 -7.32
C VAL A 328 -14.10 19.32 -8.74
N THR A 329 -13.91 18.27 -9.55
CA THR A 329 -13.52 18.37 -10.96
C THR A 329 -14.67 18.70 -11.89
N LYS A 330 -15.92 18.68 -11.39
CA LYS A 330 -17.16 18.89 -12.15
C LYS A 330 -17.28 17.93 -13.35
N GLY A 331 -16.79 16.70 -13.17
CA GLY A 331 -16.78 15.67 -14.21
C GLY A 331 -15.87 15.95 -15.40
N LYS A 332 -14.97 16.93 -15.31
CA LYS A 332 -13.99 17.19 -16.37
C LYS A 332 -12.92 16.11 -16.40
N GLU A 333 -12.43 15.78 -17.60
CA GLU A 333 -11.29 14.90 -17.76
C GLU A 333 -10.00 15.52 -17.20
N PRO A 334 -9.01 14.70 -16.80
CA PRO A 334 -7.69 15.19 -16.43
C PRO A 334 -7.04 15.98 -17.57
N ILE A 335 -6.41 17.10 -17.24
CA ILE A 335 -5.59 17.88 -18.19
C ILE A 335 -4.23 17.25 -18.45
N CYS A 336 -3.79 16.34 -17.58
CA CYS A 336 -2.57 15.57 -17.75
C CYS A 336 -2.69 14.20 -17.06
N HIS A 337 -2.09 13.19 -17.68
CA HIS A 337 -1.94 11.85 -17.11
C HIS A 337 -0.47 11.44 -17.11
N ILE A 338 -0.02 10.89 -15.99
CA ILE A 338 1.30 10.29 -15.83
C ILE A 338 1.07 8.81 -15.59
N GLU A 339 1.35 8.02 -16.63
CA GLU A 339 1.27 6.57 -16.55
C GLU A 339 2.36 6.04 -15.62
N GLN A 340 1.97 5.23 -14.65
CA GLN A 340 2.87 4.60 -13.69
C GLN A 340 2.47 3.14 -13.53
N SER A 341 3.46 2.26 -13.42
CA SER A 341 3.18 0.82 -13.36
C SER A 341 2.25 0.46 -12.19
N PRO A 342 1.36 -0.54 -12.37
CA PRO A 342 0.54 -1.07 -11.28
C PRO A 342 1.40 -1.45 -10.07
N GLN A 343 0.88 -1.19 -8.88
CA GLN A 343 1.55 -1.57 -7.65
C GLN A 343 1.20 -3.02 -7.33
N LYS A 344 2.20 -3.91 -7.44
CA LYS A 344 2.02 -5.37 -7.25
C LYS A 344 1.96 -5.79 -5.78
N TYR A 345 2.52 -4.98 -4.88
CA TYR A 345 2.64 -5.29 -3.45
C TYR A 345 1.75 -4.39 -2.60
N ASP A 346 1.36 -4.84 -1.40
CA ASP A 346 0.48 -4.12 -0.46
C ASP A 346 1.18 -2.93 0.26
N ASN A 347 2.08 -2.21 -0.41
CA ASN A 347 2.76 -1.01 0.09
C ASN A 347 2.18 0.30 -0.48
N CYS A 348 0.92 0.31 -0.89
CA CYS A 348 0.24 1.48 -1.46
C CYS A 348 0.31 2.72 -0.56
N SER A 349 0.43 2.54 0.76
CA SER A 349 0.60 3.60 1.77
C SER A 349 1.83 4.49 1.53
N ILE A 350 2.90 3.92 0.96
CA ILE A 350 4.10 4.66 0.55
C ILE A 350 4.13 4.87 -0.96
N ALA A 351 3.78 3.84 -1.74
CA ALA A 351 3.94 3.86 -3.19
C ALA A 351 3.11 4.96 -3.87
N ASN A 352 1.85 5.15 -3.46
CA ASN A 352 0.98 6.18 -4.06
C ASN A 352 1.37 7.59 -3.61
N ALA A 353 1.69 7.80 -2.33
CA ALA A 353 2.19 9.09 -1.83
C ALA A 353 3.51 9.48 -2.51
N ARG A 354 4.43 8.53 -2.66
CA ARG A 354 5.68 8.72 -3.41
C ARG A 354 5.39 9.07 -4.87
N SER A 355 4.56 8.30 -5.56
CA SER A 355 4.21 8.55 -6.96
C SER A 355 3.48 9.88 -7.20
N ASN A 356 2.73 10.36 -6.21
CA ASN A 356 2.03 11.65 -6.26
C ASN A 356 3.00 12.85 -6.30
N ILE A 357 4.18 12.73 -5.68
CA ILE A 357 5.25 13.74 -5.77
C ILE A 357 5.65 14.01 -7.22
N GLN A 358 5.68 12.98 -8.09
CA GLN A 358 5.94 13.17 -9.51
C GLN A 358 4.90 14.10 -10.15
N GLY A 359 3.62 13.96 -9.78
CA GLY A 359 2.55 14.86 -10.25
C GLY A 359 2.71 16.30 -9.77
N ILE A 360 3.16 16.51 -8.53
CA ILE A 360 3.46 17.85 -8.01
C ILE A 360 4.63 18.48 -8.79
N LEU A 361 5.70 17.73 -9.03
CA LEU A 361 6.85 18.20 -9.83
C LEU A 361 6.42 18.56 -11.26
N PHE A 362 5.52 17.78 -11.86
CA PHE A 362 4.92 18.09 -13.17
C PHE A 362 4.15 19.41 -13.16
N CYS A 363 3.37 19.68 -12.11
CA CYS A 363 2.65 20.95 -11.95
C CYS A 363 3.61 22.14 -11.80
N GLN A 364 4.66 21.99 -10.99
CA GLN A 364 5.69 23.01 -10.79
C GLN A 364 6.45 23.32 -12.09
N GLU A 365 6.78 22.28 -12.87
CA GLU A 365 7.42 22.45 -14.17
C GLU A 365 6.48 23.07 -15.22
N ALA A 366 5.20 22.65 -15.26
CA ALA A 366 4.20 23.24 -16.14
C ALA A 366 4.01 24.74 -15.86
N ASN A 367 4.02 25.14 -14.59
CA ASN A 367 3.97 26.55 -14.19
C ASN A 367 5.20 27.34 -14.70
N ARG A 368 6.40 26.77 -14.61
CA ARG A 368 7.62 27.41 -15.12
C ARG A 368 7.65 27.51 -16.65
N LYS A 369 7.14 26.50 -17.35
CA LYS A 369 7.16 26.44 -18.82
C LYS A 369 5.94 27.09 -19.47
N GLY A 370 4.91 27.43 -18.68
CA GLY A 370 3.67 28.03 -19.17
C GLY A 370 2.76 27.04 -19.89
N GLY A 371 2.60 25.83 -19.34
CA GLY A 371 1.70 24.79 -19.83
C GLY A 371 2.28 23.37 -19.73
N PHE A 372 1.41 22.36 -19.61
CA PHE A 372 1.80 20.94 -19.57
C PHE A 372 2.34 20.43 -20.92
N ASP A 373 1.92 21.03 -22.03
CA ASP A 373 2.37 20.75 -23.39
C ASP A 373 3.87 21.04 -23.59
N LYS A 374 4.44 21.94 -22.77
CA LYS A 374 5.84 22.37 -22.83
C LYS A 374 6.74 21.67 -21.81
N VAL A 375 6.19 20.77 -20.99
CA VAL A 375 6.95 20.06 -19.96
C VAL A 375 7.78 18.94 -20.58
N ASN A 376 9.08 18.93 -20.29
CA ASN A 376 9.92 17.77 -20.58
C ASN A 376 9.64 16.65 -19.56
N LYS A 377 8.89 15.64 -20.00
CA LYS A 377 8.45 14.52 -19.15
C LYS A 377 9.62 13.71 -18.59
N GLU A 378 10.69 13.52 -19.36
CA GLU A 378 11.84 12.72 -18.93
C GLU A 378 12.66 13.45 -17.87
N GLU A 379 12.81 14.77 -17.99
CA GLU A 379 13.49 15.58 -16.98
C GLU A 379 12.76 15.53 -15.62
N VAL A 380 11.43 15.67 -15.61
CA VAL A 380 10.65 15.57 -14.37
C VAL A 380 10.72 14.16 -13.77
N LYS A 381 10.72 13.14 -14.63
CA LYS A 381 10.86 11.73 -14.22
C LYS A 381 12.24 11.43 -13.65
N GLU A 382 13.31 12.05 -14.17
CA GLU A 382 14.66 11.95 -13.61
C GLU A 382 14.73 12.57 -12.21
N ARG A 383 14.21 13.79 -12.02
CA ARG A 383 14.13 14.43 -10.70
C ARG A 383 13.36 13.57 -9.68
N TYR A 384 12.24 12.96 -10.11
CA TYR A 384 11.49 12.02 -9.29
C TYR A 384 12.29 10.75 -8.94
N LYS A 385 13.03 10.22 -9.92
CA LYS A 385 13.88 9.03 -9.75
C LYS A 385 15.01 9.31 -8.77
N ASP A 386 15.66 10.47 -8.84
CA ASP A 386 16.72 10.86 -7.92
C ASP A 386 16.24 10.87 -6.47
N PHE A 387 15.06 11.44 -6.22
CA PHE A 387 14.42 11.36 -4.90
C PHE A 387 14.13 9.91 -4.49
N SER A 388 13.54 9.12 -5.38
CA SER A 388 13.23 7.72 -5.05
C SER A 388 14.49 6.88 -4.81
N ASP A 389 15.58 7.17 -5.49
CA ASP A 389 16.85 6.47 -5.36
C ASP A 389 17.59 6.91 -4.09
N ASP A 390 17.56 8.19 -3.73
CA ASP A 390 18.05 8.69 -2.44
C ASP A 390 17.31 8.05 -1.26
N MET A 391 15.97 8.02 -1.30
CA MET A 391 15.15 7.38 -0.27
C MET A 391 15.52 5.90 -0.08
N LYS A 392 15.72 5.15 -1.18
CA LYS A 392 16.13 3.75 -1.12
C LYS A 392 17.56 3.60 -0.59
N SER A 393 18.50 4.37 -1.13
CA SER A 393 19.91 4.32 -0.73
C SER A 393 20.08 4.56 0.77
N LYS A 394 19.48 5.64 1.29
CA LYS A 394 19.48 5.94 2.73
C LYS A 394 18.84 4.81 3.54
N LYS A 395 17.73 4.25 3.09
CA LYS A 395 17.06 3.14 3.81
C LYS A 395 17.90 1.87 3.85
N VAL A 396 18.64 1.56 2.77
CA VAL A 396 19.60 0.45 2.73
C VAL A 396 20.77 0.71 3.69
N GLN A 397 21.31 1.92 3.73
CA GLN A 397 22.37 2.29 4.68
C GLN A 397 21.90 2.25 6.14
N GLU A 398 20.66 2.70 6.41
CA GLU A 398 20.03 2.58 7.73
C GLU A 398 19.88 1.11 8.15
N LEU A 399 19.46 0.24 7.23
CA LEU A 399 19.35 -1.20 7.48
C LEU A 399 20.72 -1.80 7.81
N ALA A 400 21.75 -1.46 7.03
CA ALA A 400 23.11 -1.93 7.28
C ALA A 400 23.59 -1.53 8.69
N LYS A 401 23.39 -0.25 9.06
CA LYS A 401 23.74 0.25 10.40
C LYS A 401 22.94 -0.45 11.51
N ALA A 402 21.66 -0.74 11.27
CA ALA A 402 20.82 -1.44 12.23
C ALA A 402 21.31 -2.88 12.45
N ILE A 403 21.70 -3.60 11.39
CA ILE A 403 22.30 -4.95 11.48
C ILE A 403 23.63 -4.89 12.22
N THR A 404 24.51 -3.94 11.92
CA THR A 404 25.78 -3.80 12.66
C THR A 404 25.55 -3.54 14.15
N LYS A 405 24.51 -2.80 14.51
CA LYS A 405 24.17 -2.49 15.90
C LYS A 405 23.55 -3.69 16.64
N ASP A 406 22.76 -4.50 15.94
CA ASP A 406 22.05 -5.66 16.47
C ASP A 406 22.19 -6.86 15.52
N PRO A 407 23.38 -7.50 15.49
CA PRO A 407 23.71 -8.53 14.50
C PRO A 407 22.90 -9.82 14.69
N GLU A 408 22.35 -10.06 15.87
CA GLU A 408 21.54 -11.26 16.14
C GLU A 408 20.07 -11.10 15.71
N ASN A 409 19.69 -9.92 15.22
CA ASN A 409 18.35 -9.64 14.77
C ASN A 409 18.05 -10.33 13.43
N SER A 410 17.34 -11.46 13.50
CA SER A 410 16.95 -12.23 12.31
C SER A 410 16.04 -11.47 11.36
N ASP A 411 15.19 -10.56 11.86
CA ASP A 411 14.27 -9.82 11.00
C ASP A 411 15.02 -8.81 10.14
N LEU A 412 16.03 -8.14 10.72
CA LEU A 412 16.91 -7.25 9.97
C LEU A 412 17.74 -8.01 8.93
N LYS A 413 18.28 -9.18 9.29
CA LYS A 413 18.99 -10.07 8.35
C LYS A 413 18.07 -10.54 7.21
N ALA A 414 16.84 -10.96 7.52
CA ALA A 414 15.86 -11.38 6.52
C ALA A 414 15.47 -10.24 5.57
N LEU A 415 15.28 -9.02 6.08
CA LEU A 415 15.06 -7.83 5.25
C LEU A 415 16.22 -7.58 4.28
N ALA A 416 17.45 -7.69 4.79
CA ALA A 416 18.65 -7.46 3.97
C ALA A 416 18.81 -8.53 2.90
N GLN A 417 18.65 -9.81 3.27
CA GLN A 417 18.67 -10.92 2.32
C GLN A 417 17.58 -10.76 1.26
N GLY A 418 16.34 -10.47 1.66
CA GLY A 418 15.24 -10.22 0.73
C GLY A 418 15.48 -9.03 -0.22
N TYR A 419 16.30 -8.05 0.18
CA TYR A 419 16.73 -6.97 -0.71
C TYR A 419 17.83 -7.40 -1.69
N LEU A 420 18.78 -8.21 -1.20
CA LEU A 420 19.88 -8.78 -1.99
C LEU A 420 19.37 -9.77 -3.04
N ASP A 421 18.32 -10.54 -2.77
CA ASP A 421 17.76 -11.53 -3.69
C ASP A 421 16.96 -10.89 -4.84
N LYS A 422 16.53 -9.63 -4.67
CA LYS A 422 15.78 -8.93 -5.70
C LYS A 422 16.63 -8.64 -6.95
N PRO A 423 16.16 -9.03 -8.15
CA PRO A 423 16.85 -8.71 -9.40
C PRO A 423 16.96 -7.19 -9.62
N GLY A 424 18.14 -6.72 -9.99
CA GLY A 424 18.35 -5.32 -10.36
C GLY A 424 18.23 -4.29 -9.23
N SER A 425 18.18 -4.70 -7.95
CA SER A 425 18.25 -3.74 -6.84
C SER A 425 19.56 -2.98 -6.88
N LYS A 426 19.46 -1.65 -6.80
CA LYS A 426 20.62 -0.75 -6.63
C LYS A 426 21.14 -0.85 -5.18
N PHE A 427 22.33 -0.31 -4.92
CA PHE A 427 22.86 -0.12 -3.56
C PHE A 427 23.12 -1.39 -2.72
N LYS A 428 23.06 -2.60 -3.32
CA LYS A 428 23.32 -3.89 -2.62
C LYS A 428 24.66 -3.94 -1.89
N HIS A 429 25.69 -3.29 -2.43
CA HIS A 429 27.02 -3.18 -1.84
C HIS A 429 27.04 -2.67 -0.38
N HIS A 430 26.02 -1.91 0.05
CA HIS A 430 25.90 -1.48 1.45
C HIS A 430 25.45 -2.59 2.41
N LEU A 431 24.83 -3.66 1.90
CA LEU A 431 24.36 -4.79 2.70
C LEU A 431 25.25 -6.02 2.58
N GLU A 432 25.93 -6.22 1.45
CA GLU A 432 26.80 -7.37 1.20
C GLU A 432 27.84 -7.57 2.32
N SER A 433 28.43 -6.49 2.83
CA SER A 433 29.45 -6.54 3.89
C SER A 433 28.91 -6.88 5.29
N VAL A 434 27.61 -6.68 5.54
CA VAL A 434 26.99 -6.93 6.87
C VAL A 434 26.16 -8.20 6.91
N VAL A 435 25.82 -8.77 5.74
CA VAL A 435 25.11 -10.04 5.61
C VAL A 435 26.07 -11.21 5.36
N SER A 436 27.24 -10.95 4.76
CA SER A 436 28.28 -11.97 4.63
C SER A 436 28.83 -12.31 6.01
N GLU A 437 28.61 -13.54 6.48
CA GLU A 437 29.37 -14.10 7.59
C GLU A 437 30.84 -14.10 7.17
N GLU A 438 31.70 -13.28 7.79
CA GLU A 438 33.13 -13.56 7.73
C GLU A 438 33.33 -14.95 8.34
N PRO A 439 33.94 -15.92 7.62
CA PRO A 439 34.32 -17.17 8.25
C PRO A 439 35.28 -16.82 9.37
N SER A 440 34.87 -17.14 10.61
CA SER A 440 35.73 -17.10 11.78
C SER A 440 37.08 -17.73 11.39
N VAL A 441 38.09 -16.88 11.19
CA VAL A 441 39.47 -17.32 11.12
C VAL A 441 39.78 -17.80 12.53
N ARG A 442 39.50 -19.09 12.78
CA ARG A 442 40.13 -19.81 13.86
C ARG A 442 41.62 -19.71 13.60
N MET A 443 42.27 -18.75 14.25
CA MET A 443 43.70 -18.78 14.44
C MET A 443 44.01 -20.14 15.05
N LYS A 444 44.64 -21.00 14.26
CA LYS A 444 45.35 -22.15 14.80
C LYS A 444 46.43 -21.58 15.69
N SER A 445 46.26 -21.74 17.00
CA SER A 445 47.35 -21.51 17.95
C SER A 445 48.48 -22.53 17.71
N PRO A 446 49.73 -22.19 18.09
CA PRO A 446 50.97 -22.79 17.57
C PRO A 446 51.13 -24.30 17.76
#